data_AF-A0A3B0Z857-F1
#
_entry.id   AF-A0A3B0Z857-F1
#
_cell.length_a   1.000
_cell.length_b   1.000
_cell.length_c   1.000
_cell.angle_alpha   90.00
_cell.angle_beta   90.00
_cell.angle_gamma   90.00
#
_symmetry.space_group_name_H-M   'P 1'
#
loop_
_entity.id
_entity.type
_entity.pdbx_description
1 polymer ?
#
loop_
_entity_poly.entity_id
_entity_poly.type
_entity_poly.pdbx_seq_one_letter_code
_entity_poly.pdbx_strand_id
1 'polypeptide(L)'
;NAFSGVVDMAASGNIAFEGDVVAASNMTLNGADIGFVGDNQFSGPATFTATSGSVTFNGDNSFSDTVEIGSANDITFTDDLIISSMMSLNAGNDINLSGSNNQLSGELTLSGESININNTAATTLASVAAQNLTINSSGDITSSGAVVVQDGSMGGVTSLTSTEGSIILENENNNLEQVSLTAANDVTLVESDGILLADVSAGGALNVTANNGLIANDAAIGDMGVGTLTATTINLNASEGAIVDQSSLLTAESVTLAAASGIGEGSVTHDDNGFLVESTGAINTNTSTLSVINVSFDEGGSIATESTSGAVNINNSGDVIIDDLRNYGDIILENSGNITLTVTENVGAINAHYGGEITDASYAGSVALLNGGTNSLSTTGIGYNEADILAENLIVNSVARFGDQARPTRLRVNNQFTLFASQGAVFYFGGRPNSVTTSADLALLVIQGFSGLSSQQLINIETLSEIDPAIFTEVRNYNHDDVAILLPADQRYGYDSGDEEEENENKDG
;
A
#
# COMPACT_ATOMS: atom_id res chain seq x y z
N ASN A 1 37.57 -21.68 -34.22
CA ASN A 1 36.88 -22.91 -34.64
C ASN A 1 35.83 -22.56 -35.67
N ALA A 2 35.98 -22.94 -36.94
CA ALA A 2 35.03 -22.58 -38.00
C ALA A 2 34.32 -23.83 -38.53
N PHE A 3 32.99 -23.84 -38.47
CA PHE A 3 32.13 -24.95 -38.88
C PHE A 3 31.19 -24.49 -40.00
N SER A 4 31.34 -25.09 -41.19
CA SER A 4 30.57 -24.74 -42.39
C SER A 4 29.37 -25.66 -42.67
N GLY A 5 29.19 -26.71 -41.88
CA GLY A 5 28.07 -27.63 -41.97
C GLY A 5 27.44 -27.86 -40.60
N VAL A 6 26.43 -28.73 -40.55
CA VAL A 6 25.77 -29.10 -39.29
C VAL A 6 26.78 -29.74 -38.34
N VAL A 7 26.81 -29.24 -37.10
CA VAL A 7 27.60 -29.79 -36.01
C VAL A 7 26.66 -30.49 -35.04
N ASP A 8 26.89 -31.77 -34.80
CA ASP A 8 26.20 -32.56 -33.78
C ASP A 8 27.28 -33.28 -32.96
N MET A 9 27.46 -32.86 -31.71
CA MET A 9 28.48 -33.38 -30.81
C MET A 9 27.86 -33.80 -29.49
N ALA A 10 28.12 -35.04 -29.09
CA ALA A 10 27.79 -35.57 -27.78
C ALA A 10 29.06 -36.06 -27.08
N ALA A 11 29.26 -35.64 -25.84
CA ALA A 11 30.34 -36.10 -24.98
C ALA A 11 29.79 -36.50 -23.61
N SER A 12 30.33 -37.57 -23.03
CA SER A 12 30.01 -37.94 -21.64
C SER A 12 30.66 -37.02 -20.60
N GLY A 13 31.60 -36.17 -21.04
CA GLY A 13 32.29 -35.18 -20.22
C GLY A 13 32.09 -33.79 -20.81
N ASN A 14 33.04 -32.91 -20.53
CA ASN A 14 32.91 -31.49 -20.86
C ASN A 14 33.20 -31.24 -22.35
N ILE A 15 32.47 -30.30 -22.94
CA ILE A 15 32.79 -29.73 -24.26
C ILE A 15 33.30 -28.32 -24.01
N ALA A 16 34.51 -28.00 -24.48
CA ALA A 16 35.10 -26.67 -24.31
C ALA A 16 35.77 -26.21 -25.61
N PHE A 17 35.59 -24.94 -25.94
CA PHE A 17 36.27 -24.26 -27.04
C PHE A 17 37.10 -23.09 -26.48
N GLU A 18 38.42 -23.16 -26.64
CA GLU A 18 39.40 -22.19 -26.09
C GLU A 18 39.62 -20.95 -27.01
N GLY A 19 38.65 -20.61 -27.85
CA GLY A 19 38.72 -19.49 -28.79
C GLY A 19 37.55 -19.48 -29.76
N ASP A 20 37.39 -18.37 -30.49
CA ASP A 20 36.23 -18.01 -31.31
C ASP A 20 35.59 -19.19 -32.02
N VAL A 21 34.29 -19.41 -31.81
CA VAL A 21 33.50 -20.38 -32.56
C VAL A 21 32.67 -19.65 -33.60
N VAL A 22 32.82 -20.02 -34.87
CA VAL A 22 31.97 -19.53 -35.97
C VAL A 22 31.24 -20.72 -36.59
N ALA A 23 29.93 -20.78 -36.42
CA ALA A 23 29.08 -21.83 -36.96
C ALA A 23 28.08 -21.25 -37.98
N ALA A 24 28.24 -21.60 -39.25
CA ALA A 24 27.39 -21.11 -40.34
C ALA A 24 26.08 -21.92 -40.53
N SER A 25 25.89 -22.99 -39.77
CA SER A 25 24.77 -23.92 -39.84
C SER A 25 24.40 -24.36 -38.43
N ASN A 26 23.40 -25.23 -38.30
CA ASN A 26 22.95 -25.72 -37.00
C ASN A 26 24.11 -26.29 -36.18
N MET A 27 24.14 -25.94 -34.90
CA MET A 27 25.07 -26.52 -33.93
C MET A 27 24.30 -27.09 -32.75
N THR A 28 24.48 -28.38 -32.50
CA THR A 28 23.91 -29.11 -31.37
C THR A 28 25.03 -29.71 -30.54
N LEU A 29 25.11 -29.35 -29.26
CA LEU A 29 26.10 -29.85 -28.32
C LEU A 29 25.42 -30.46 -27.09
N ASN A 30 25.87 -31.65 -26.70
CA ASN A 30 25.43 -32.34 -25.48
C ASN A 30 26.65 -32.78 -24.67
N GLY A 31 26.81 -32.24 -23.46
CA GLY A 31 27.96 -32.49 -22.60
C GLY A 31 27.60 -32.50 -21.12
N ALA A 32 28.60 -32.75 -20.26
CA ALA A 32 28.47 -32.54 -18.82
C ALA A 32 28.45 -31.03 -18.51
N ASP A 33 29.50 -30.31 -18.96
CA ASP A 33 29.59 -28.85 -19.06
C ASP A 33 29.81 -28.44 -20.52
N ILE A 34 29.37 -27.24 -20.88
CA ILE A 34 29.66 -26.63 -22.19
C ILE A 34 30.27 -25.25 -21.98
N GLY A 35 31.50 -25.06 -22.47
CA GLY A 35 32.24 -23.80 -22.34
C GLY A 35 32.67 -23.23 -23.69
N PHE A 36 32.46 -21.94 -23.86
CA PHE A 36 32.99 -21.16 -24.98
C PHE A 36 33.87 -20.03 -24.47
N VAL A 37 35.00 -19.83 -25.13
CA VAL A 37 35.92 -18.71 -24.89
C VAL A 37 36.15 -17.99 -26.23
N GLY A 38 36.27 -16.67 -26.18
CA GLY A 38 36.44 -15.80 -27.35
C GLY A 38 35.11 -15.36 -27.95
N ASP A 39 35.17 -14.75 -29.12
CA ASP A 39 34.00 -14.12 -29.74
C ASP A 39 33.27 -15.14 -30.63
N ASN A 40 32.08 -15.56 -30.21
CA ASN A 40 31.35 -16.65 -30.85
C ASN A 40 30.21 -16.15 -31.73
N GLN A 41 30.04 -16.76 -32.89
CA GLN A 41 29.06 -16.38 -33.91
C GLN A 41 28.33 -17.62 -34.42
N PHE A 42 27.01 -17.65 -34.25
CA PHE A 42 26.14 -18.74 -34.67
C PHE A 42 25.08 -18.19 -35.64
N SER A 43 25.22 -18.52 -36.92
CA SER A 43 24.31 -18.04 -37.96
C SER A 43 23.09 -18.93 -38.16
N GLY A 44 23.15 -20.21 -37.75
CA GLY A 44 22.03 -21.13 -37.75
C GLY A 44 21.55 -21.45 -36.34
N PRO A 45 20.50 -22.27 -36.20
CA PRO A 45 19.96 -22.67 -34.90
C PRO A 45 21.03 -23.29 -33.99
N ALA A 46 21.05 -22.87 -32.74
CA ALA A 46 22.00 -23.33 -31.74
C ALA A 46 21.26 -24.03 -30.59
N THR A 47 21.64 -25.27 -30.31
CA THR A 47 21.10 -26.07 -29.20
C THR A 47 22.23 -26.57 -28.31
N PHE A 48 22.25 -26.17 -27.05
CA PHE A 48 23.28 -26.58 -26.10
C PHE A 48 22.64 -27.23 -24.87
N THR A 49 23.10 -28.41 -24.50
CA THR A 49 22.58 -29.15 -23.33
C THR A 49 23.72 -29.59 -22.42
N ALA A 50 23.86 -28.95 -21.26
CA ALA A 50 24.71 -29.38 -20.17
C ALA A 50 23.91 -30.26 -19.20
N THR A 51 24.21 -31.55 -19.17
CA THR A 51 23.39 -32.57 -18.49
C THR A 51 23.62 -32.68 -16.98
N SER A 52 24.75 -32.17 -16.48
CA SER A 52 25.11 -32.23 -15.05
C SER A 52 25.82 -30.97 -14.55
N GLY A 53 26.04 -30.02 -15.45
CA GLY A 53 26.94 -28.90 -15.27
C GLY A 53 26.35 -27.62 -15.85
N SER A 54 27.22 -26.66 -16.14
CA SER A 54 26.83 -25.32 -16.60
C SER A 54 27.06 -25.13 -18.11
N VAL A 55 26.38 -24.13 -18.69
CA VAL A 55 26.71 -23.57 -20.00
C VAL A 55 27.29 -22.17 -19.80
N THR A 56 28.53 -21.97 -20.22
CA THR A 56 29.26 -20.71 -20.01
C THR A 56 29.83 -20.17 -21.32
N PHE A 57 29.58 -18.89 -21.59
CA PHE A 57 30.21 -18.14 -22.66
C PHE A 57 31.06 -17.03 -22.07
N ASN A 58 32.34 -17.02 -22.44
CA ASN A 58 33.34 -16.03 -22.03
C ASN A 58 33.89 -15.31 -23.26
N GLY A 59 33.54 -14.04 -23.44
CA GLY A 59 33.68 -13.29 -24.69
C GLY A 59 32.33 -12.98 -25.33
N ASP A 60 32.34 -12.15 -26.38
CA ASP A 60 31.10 -11.67 -27.03
C ASP A 60 30.40 -12.78 -27.81
N ASN A 61 29.07 -12.78 -27.84
CA ASN A 61 28.30 -13.83 -28.52
C ASN A 61 27.21 -13.25 -29.41
N SER A 62 27.11 -13.77 -30.63
CA SER A 62 26.05 -13.39 -31.56
C SER A 62 25.32 -14.62 -32.10
N PHE A 63 23.99 -14.58 -32.01
CA PHE A 63 23.09 -15.59 -32.56
C PHE A 63 22.11 -14.94 -33.53
N SER A 64 22.11 -15.42 -34.78
CA SER A 64 21.22 -14.90 -35.84
C SER A 64 19.91 -15.68 -35.98
N ASP A 65 19.81 -16.84 -35.35
CA ASP A 65 18.66 -17.75 -35.44
C ASP A 65 18.26 -18.22 -34.02
N THR A 66 17.29 -19.13 -33.93
CA THR A 66 16.76 -19.64 -32.66
C THR A 66 17.86 -20.25 -31.78
N VAL A 67 17.79 -19.95 -30.49
CA VAL A 67 18.72 -20.47 -29.48
C VAL A 67 17.95 -21.24 -28.41
N GLU A 68 18.41 -22.45 -28.12
CA GLU A 68 17.90 -23.28 -27.02
C GLU A 68 19.07 -23.75 -26.16
N ILE A 69 19.08 -23.34 -24.89
CA ILE A 69 20.13 -23.71 -23.93
C ILE A 69 19.48 -24.35 -22.72
N GLY A 70 19.82 -25.61 -22.48
CA GLY A 70 19.47 -26.34 -21.27
C GLY A 70 20.71 -26.59 -20.42
N SER A 71 20.62 -26.33 -19.13
CA SER A 71 21.71 -26.52 -18.17
C SER A 71 21.15 -27.12 -16.88
N ALA A 72 21.81 -28.13 -16.33
CA ALA A 72 21.45 -28.67 -15.01
C ALA A 72 21.82 -27.70 -13.87
N ASN A 73 22.79 -26.81 -14.10
CA ASN A 73 23.20 -25.75 -13.18
C ASN A 73 22.92 -24.39 -13.83
N ASP A 74 23.95 -23.55 -13.99
CA ASP A 74 23.82 -22.17 -14.45
C ASP A 74 23.91 -22.04 -15.99
N ILE A 75 23.35 -20.96 -16.52
CA ILE A 75 23.63 -20.43 -17.85
C ILE A 75 24.24 -19.04 -17.68
N THR A 76 25.46 -18.83 -18.18
CA THR A 76 26.19 -17.57 -17.97
C THR A 76 26.78 -17.04 -19.27
N PHE A 77 26.51 -15.78 -19.55
CA PHE A 77 27.21 -14.96 -20.55
C PHE A 77 27.96 -13.85 -19.81
N THR A 78 29.29 -13.87 -19.84
CA THR A 78 30.09 -12.89 -19.10
C THR A 78 30.20 -11.54 -19.80
N ASP A 79 30.08 -11.52 -21.12
CA ASP A 79 30.19 -10.34 -21.98
C ASP A 79 28.94 -10.18 -22.85
N ASP A 80 29.02 -9.38 -23.91
CA ASP A 80 27.83 -8.91 -24.62
C ASP A 80 27.20 -10.01 -25.49
N LEU A 81 25.88 -10.11 -25.42
CA LEU A 81 25.05 -11.05 -26.17
C LEU A 81 24.15 -10.30 -27.15
N ILE A 82 24.27 -10.63 -28.43
CA ILE A 82 23.43 -10.09 -29.51
C ILE A 82 22.53 -11.22 -30.03
N ILE A 83 21.22 -11.02 -29.91
CA ILE A 83 20.23 -11.93 -30.48
C ILE A 83 19.02 -11.17 -31.01
N SER A 84 18.62 -11.52 -32.25
CA SER A 84 17.43 -10.97 -32.91
C SER A 84 16.29 -11.96 -33.10
N SER A 85 16.51 -13.21 -32.70
CA SER A 85 15.56 -14.32 -32.84
C SER A 85 15.14 -14.83 -31.45
N MET A 86 14.19 -15.76 -31.40
CA MET A 86 13.74 -16.36 -30.13
C MET A 86 14.89 -17.03 -29.37
N MET A 87 14.92 -16.82 -28.05
CA MET A 87 15.85 -17.47 -27.13
C MET A 87 15.09 -18.23 -26.05
N SER A 88 15.46 -19.49 -25.84
CA SER A 88 14.99 -20.30 -24.72
C SER A 88 16.16 -20.71 -23.84
N LEU A 89 16.14 -20.31 -22.58
CA LEU A 89 17.14 -20.63 -21.57
C LEU A 89 16.47 -21.36 -20.41
N ASN A 90 16.94 -22.57 -20.12
CA ASN A 90 16.46 -23.40 -19.02
C ASN A 90 17.64 -23.83 -18.16
N ALA A 91 17.82 -23.16 -17.02
CA ALA A 91 18.84 -23.44 -16.01
C ALA A 91 18.20 -24.16 -14.82
N GLY A 92 18.91 -25.11 -14.22
CA GLY A 92 18.51 -25.68 -12.92
C GLY A 92 18.75 -24.70 -11.77
N ASN A 93 19.72 -23.80 -11.94
CA ASN A 93 20.05 -22.69 -11.04
C ASN A 93 19.88 -21.37 -11.81
N ASP A 94 20.93 -20.56 -11.97
CA ASP A 94 20.78 -19.17 -12.39
C ASP A 94 20.95 -18.95 -13.90
N ILE A 95 20.28 -17.91 -14.41
CA ILE A 95 20.54 -17.33 -15.73
C ILE A 95 21.15 -15.95 -15.53
N ASN A 96 22.38 -15.77 -16.05
CA ASN A 96 23.06 -14.48 -15.99
C ASN A 96 23.40 -13.97 -17.40
N LEU A 97 22.66 -12.94 -17.84
CA LEU A 97 22.86 -12.16 -19.04
C LEU A 97 23.24 -10.71 -18.65
N SER A 98 24.30 -10.54 -17.86
CA SER A 98 24.71 -9.24 -17.31
C SER A 98 25.56 -8.37 -18.24
N GLY A 99 25.88 -8.84 -19.46
CA GLY A 99 26.63 -8.07 -20.45
C GLY A 99 26.11 -6.64 -20.59
N SER A 100 27.03 -5.66 -20.57
CA SER A 100 26.68 -4.24 -20.46
C SER A 100 25.97 -3.67 -21.69
N ASN A 101 26.18 -4.27 -22.87
CA ASN A 101 25.59 -3.85 -24.13
C ASN A 101 24.87 -5.00 -24.85
N ASN A 102 24.27 -5.92 -24.10
CA ASN A 102 23.39 -6.92 -24.69
C ASN A 102 22.32 -6.26 -25.56
N GLN A 103 21.98 -6.94 -26.66
CA GLN A 103 20.91 -6.57 -27.58
C GLN A 103 20.02 -7.79 -27.78
N LEU A 104 19.08 -7.97 -26.86
CA LEU A 104 18.13 -9.08 -26.85
C LEU A 104 16.81 -8.55 -27.42
N SER A 105 16.60 -8.73 -28.72
CA SER A 105 15.44 -8.17 -29.44
C SER A 105 14.40 -9.21 -29.86
N GLY A 106 14.72 -10.51 -29.73
CA GLY A 106 13.74 -11.58 -29.86
C GLY A 106 13.02 -11.90 -28.54
N GLU A 107 11.97 -12.70 -28.62
CA GLU A 107 11.25 -13.16 -27.42
C GLU A 107 12.09 -14.11 -26.56
N LEU A 108 12.00 -13.94 -25.24
CA LEU A 108 12.75 -14.70 -24.25
C LEU A 108 11.83 -15.68 -23.50
N THR A 109 12.17 -16.97 -23.53
CA THR A 109 11.59 -18.01 -22.68
C THR A 109 12.62 -18.39 -21.64
N LEU A 110 12.35 -18.12 -20.36
CA LEU A 110 13.37 -18.22 -19.31
C LEU A 110 12.87 -19.08 -18.13
N SER A 111 13.70 -20.00 -17.67
CA SER A 111 13.46 -20.81 -16.48
C SER A 111 14.76 -20.93 -15.70
N GLY A 112 14.77 -20.54 -14.43
CA GLY A 112 15.92 -20.62 -13.53
C GLY A 112 15.55 -20.18 -12.11
N GLU A 113 16.45 -20.32 -11.15
CA GLU A 113 16.26 -19.82 -9.78
C GLU A 113 16.34 -18.29 -9.74
N SER A 114 17.48 -17.72 -10.11
CA SER A 114 17.63 -16.27 -10.29
C SER A 114 17.96 -15.90 -11.73
N ILE A 115 17.26 -14.90 -12.25
CA ILE A 115 17.43 -14.44 -13.64
C ILE A 115 17.86 -12.98 -13.61
N ASN A 116 19.01 -12.69 -14.21
CA ASN A 116 19.56 -11.34 -14.31
C ASN A 116 19.79 -10.98 -15.79
N ILE A 117 19.18 -9.88 -16.23
CA ILE A 117 19.27 -9.40 -17.61
C ILE A 117 19.59 -7.92 -17.61
N ASN A 118 20.67 -7.55 -18.29
CA ASN A 118 20.88 -6.21 -18.80
C ASN A 118 20.60 -6.23 -20.31
N ASN A 119 19.87 -5.24 -20.83
CA ASN A 119 19.55 -5.13 -22.25
C ASN A 119 19.51 -3.66 -22.68
N THR A 120 20.14 -3.35 -23.80
CA THR A 120 20.17 -2.01 -24.39
C THR A 120 19.08 -1.78 -25.44
N ALA A 121 18.18 -2.75 -25.61
CA ALA A 121 16.97 -2.66 -26.42
C ALA A 121 15.72 -2.83 -25.54
N ALA A 122 14.55 -2.95 -26.18
CA ALA A 122 13.34 -3.43 -25.53
C ALA A 122 13.47 -4.94 -25.22
N THR A 123 12.87 -5.40 -24.14
CA THR A 123 12.85 -6.80 -23.72
C THR A 123 11.43 -7.36 -23.83
N THR A 124 11.27 -8.47 -24.55
CA THR A 124 9.98 -9.17 -24.69
C THR A 124 10.08 -10.56 -24.07
N LEU A 125 9.24 -10.84 -23.08
CA LEU A 125 9.19 -12.10 -22.35
C LEU A 125 8.06 -12.98 -22.93
N ALA A 126 8.43 -14.09 -23.56
CA ALA A 126 7.47 -15.12 -23.93
C ALA A 126 6.96 -15.89 -22.72
N SER A 127 7.84 -16.20 -21.77
CA SER A 127 7.46 -16.70 -20.45
C SER A 127 8.64 -16.64 -19.49
N VAL A 128 8.36 -16.50 -18.20
CA VAL A 128 9.36 -16.60 -17.13
C VAL A 128 8.87 -17.52 -16.02
N ALA A 129 9.74 -18.40 -15.55
CA ALA A 129 9.58 -19.12 -14.30
C ALA A 129 10.85 -18.92 -13.46
N ALA A 130 10.73 -18.18 -12.35
CA ALA A 130 11.85 -17.88 -11.48
C ALA A 130 11.47 -17.81 -10.00
N GLN A 131 12.49 -17.76 -9.14
CA GLN A 131 12.35 -17.31 -7.76
C GLN A 131 12.69 -15.82 -7.65
N ASN A 132 13.68 -15.36 -8.42
CA ASN A 132 14.05 -13.94 -8.50
C ASN A 132 14.25 -13.51 -9.96
N LEU A 133 13.71 -12.34 -10.31
CA LEU A 133 13.83 -11.76 -11.64
C LEU A 133 14.35 -10.33 -11.54
N THR A 134 15.48 -10.05 -12.18
CA THR A 134 16.02 -8.70 -12.36
C THR A 134 16.23 -8.40 -13.84
N ILE A 135 15.57 -7.37 -14.35
CA ILE A 135 15.72 -6.91 -15.74
C ILE A 135 15.98 -5.41 -15.75
N ASN A 136 17.09 -5.01 -16.37
CA ASN A 136 17.38 -3.62 -16.72
C ASN A 136 17.35 -3.49 -18.25
N SER A 137 16.33 -2.81 -18.78
CA SER A 137 16.15 -2.57 -20.20
C SER A 137 16.19 -1.08 -20.50
N SER A 138 16.78 -0.68 -21.62
CA SER A 138 16.65 0.72 -22.06
C SER A 138 15.24 1.01 -22.57
N GLY A 139 14.71 0.14 -23.42
CA GLY A 139 13.36 0.23 -23.97
C GLY A 139 12.31 -0.45 -23.10
N ASP A 140 11.12 -0.67 -23.68
CA ASP A 140 10.00 -1.30 -23.00
C ASP A 140 10.35 -2.70 -22.48
N ILE A 141 9.75 -3.08 -21.36
CA ILE A 141 9.70 -4.47 -20.89
C ILE A 141 8.26 -4.94 -21.07
N THR A 142 8.07 -5.95 -21.91
CA THR A 142 6.74 -6.48 -22.24
C THR A 142 6.69 -7.99 -22.05
N SER A 143 5.52 -8.54 -21.79
CA SER A 143 5.31 -9.99 -21.84
C SER A 143 4.21 -10.40 -22.83
N SER A 144 4.46 -11.46 -23.60
CA SER A 144 3.47 -12.13 -24.44
C SER A 144 2.88 -13.39 -23.77
N GLY A 145 3.54 -13.90 -22.73
CA GLY A 145 3.03 -14.96 -21.85
C GLY A 145 3.24 -14.66 -20.37
N ALA A 146 3.04 -15.68 -19.53
CA ALA A 146 3.06 -15.55 -18.08
C ALA A 146 4.48 -15.27 -17.54
N VAL A 147 4.56 -14.34 -16.59
CA VAL A 147 5.74 -14.11 -15.76
C VAL A 147 5.43 -14.63 -14.37
N VAL A 148 6.07 -15.73 -13.97
CA VAL A 148 5.88 -16.37 -12.67
C VAL A 148 7.18 -16.23 -11.87
N VAL A 149 7.11 -15.52 -10.74
CA VAL A 149 8.24 -15.27 -9.85
C VAL A 149 7.83 -15.58 -8.41
N GLN A 150 8.19 -16.77 -7.95
CA GLN A 150 7.78 -17.35 -6.67
C GLN A 150 8.92 -18.14 -6.02
N ASP A 151 9.14 -17.95 -4.71
CA ASP A 151 10.07 -18.74 -3.88
C ASP A 151 9.30 -19.75 -2.99
N GLY A 152 7.97 -19.76 -3.04
CA GLY A 152 7.14 -20.62 -2.20
C GLY A 152 7.15 -20.26 -0.71
N SER A 153 7.90 -19.21 -0.35
CA SER A 153 7.93 -18.56 0.97
C SER A 153 7.41 -17.12 0.93
N MET A 154 6.75 -16.70 -0.16
CA MET A 154 6.33 -15.31 -0.40
C MET A 154 7.50 -14.30 -0.42
N GLY A 155 8.68 -14.76 -0.85
CA GLY A 155 9.93 -13.99 -0.86
C GLY A 155 10.48 -13.69 -2.25
N GLY A 156 9.82 -14.17 -3.30
CA GLY A 156 10.24 -13.99 -4.68
C GLY A 156 10.12 -12.54 -5.11
N VAL A 157 11.22 -12.00 -5.67
CA VAL A 157 11.33 -10.58 -6.00
C VAL A 157 11.44 -10.39 -7.51
N THR A 158 10.57 -9.51 -8.02
CA THR A 158 10.64 -9.02 -9.40
C THR A 158 11.09 -7.56 -9.40
N SER A 159 12.28 -7.29 -9.93
CA SER A 159 12.87 -5.97 -10.08
C SER A 159 13.03 -5.62 -11.55
N LEU A 160 12.24 -4.67 -12.05
CA LEU A 160 12.23 -4.30 -13.46
C LEU A 160 12.51 -2.80 -13.61
N THR A 161 13.49 -2.47 -14.45
CA THR A 161 13.84 -1.10 -14.81
C THR A 161 13.76 -0.92 -16.31
N SER A 162 12.89 -0.03 -16.78
CA SER A 162 12.83 0.47 -18.16
C SER A 162 13.23 1.95 -18.17
N THR A 163 14.44 2.26 -18.65
CA THR A 163 15.00 3.63 -18.50
C THR A 163 14.45 4.66 -19.48
N GLU A 164 13.91 4.23 -20.61
CA GLU A 164 13.31 5.09 -21.64
C GLU A 164 11.88 4.67 -22.02
N GLY A 165 11.41 3.52 -21.53
CA GLY A 165 10.15 2.89 -21.93
C GLY A 165 9.13 2.67 -20.81
N SER A 166 8.16 1.82 -21.11
CA SER A 166 7.11 1.33 -20.22
C SER A 166 7.40 -0.10 -19.73
N ILE A 167 6.72 -0.50 -18.65
CA ILE A 167 6.64 -1.91 -18.21
C ILE A 167 5.19 -2.38 -18.41
N ILE A 168 4.99 -3.41 -19.22
CA ILE A 168 3.66 -3.89 -19.62
C ILE A 168 3.60 -5.41 -19.44
N LEU A 169 3.00 -5.84 -18.33
CA LEU A 169 2.79 -7.24 -17.96
C LEU A 169 1.29 -7.49 -17.84
N GLU A 170 0.60 -7.66 -18.98
CA GLU A 170 -0.88 -7.74 -19.04
C GLU A 170 -1.44 -9.16 -19.05
N ASN A 171 -0.57 -10.18 -18.99
CA ASN A 171 -1.03 -11.57 -18.97
C ASN A 171 -1.77 -11.87 -17.65
N GLU A 172 -3.01 -12.36 -17.75
CA GLU A 172 -3.84 -12.71 -16.60
C GLU A 172 -3.26 -13.83 -15.71
N ASN A 173 -2.26 -14.55 -16.20
CA ASN A 173 -1.58 -15.63 -15.49
C ASN A 173 -0.19 -15.24 -14.96
N ASN A 174 0.17 -13.95 -14.98
CA ASN A 174 1.34 -13.51 -14.21
C ASN A 174 1.12 -13.86 -12.74
N ASN A 175 2.18 -14.32 -12.07
CA ASN A 175 2.14 -14.66 -10.66
C ASN A 175 3.40 -14.20 -9.95
N LEU A 176 3.31 -13.00 -9.36
CA LEU A 176 4.41 -12.26 -8.75
C LEU A 176 4.13 -12.04 -7.26
N GLU A 177 5.06 -12.46 -6.39
CA GLU A 177 4.90 -12.26 -4.94
C GLU A 177 5.19 -10.80 -4.53
N GLN A 178 6.35 -10.26 -4.92
CA GLN A 178 6.75 -8.88 -4.68
C GLN A 178 7.30 -8.22 -5.95
N VAL A 179 6.93 -6.96 -6.18
CA VAL A 179 7.44 -6.16 -7.29
C VAL A 179 8.07 -4.84 -6.86
N SER A 180 9.18 -4.52 -7.52
CA SER A 180 9.81 -3.20 -7.53
C SER A 180 10.01 -2.77 -8.98
N LEU A 181 9.34 -1.70 -9.40
CA LEU A 181 9.24 -1.32 -10.81
C LEU A 181 9.67 0.12 -11.03
N THR A 182 10.49 0.37 -12.04
CA THR A 182 10.85 1.73 -12.47
C THR A 182 10.68 1.85 -13.98
N ALA A 183 9.78 2.70 -14.43
CA ALA A 183 9.53 2.98 -15.84
C ALA A 183 9.61 4.49 -16.12
N ALA A 184 10.24 4.86 -17.24
CA ALA A 184 10.25 6.24 -17.69
C ALA A 184 8.85 6.73 -18.13
N ASN A 185 8.02 5.79 -18.61
CA ASN A 185 6.66 6.04 -19.05
C ASN A 185 5.67 5.31 -18.11
N ASP A 186 4.84 4.41 -18.65
CA ASP A 186 3.75 3.78 -17.91
C ASP A 186 4.17 2.44 -17.30
N VAL A 187 3.46 2.03 -16.25
CA VAL A 187 3.48 0.68 -15.70
C VAL A 187 2.05 0.12 -15.79
N THR A 188 1.90 -1.02 -16.47
CA THR A 188 0.66 -1.80 -16.48
C THR A 188 0.97 -3.22 -16.05
N LEU A 189 0.28 -3.68 -15.00
CA LEU A 189 0.47 -5.00 -14.41
C LEU A 189 -0.89 -5.65 -14.13
N VAL A 190 -1.09 -6.83 -14.69
CA VAL A 190 -2.14 -7.76 -14.32
C VAL A 190 -1.49 -8.90 -13.56
N GLU A 191 -2.01 -9.18 -12.38
CA GLU A 191 -1.57 -10.23 -11.48
C GLU A 191 -2.72 -11.22 -11.28
N SER A 192 -2.40 -12.52 -11.35
CA SER A 192 -3.39 -13.59 -11.20
C SER A 192 -3.89 -13.71 -9.77
N ASP A 193 -3.03 -13.36 -8.82
CA ASP A 193 -3.22 -13.47 -7.38
C ASP A 193 -3.12 -12.07 -6.70
N GLY A 194 -2.95 -12.02 -5.38
CA GLY A 194 -2.59 -10.79 -4.64
C GLY A 194 -1.10 -10.50 -4.74
N ILE A 195 -0.69 -9.26 -4.44
CA ILE A 195 0.64 -8.76 -4.75
C ILE A 195 1.13 -7.74 -3.73
N LEU A 196 2.44 -7.73 -3.48
CA LEU A 196 3.10 -6.62 -2.80
C LEU A 196 3.77 -5.67 -3.80
N LEU A 197 3.20 -4.47 -3.93
CA LEU A 197 3.81 -3.33 -4.64
C LEU A 197 4.77 -2.61 -3.67
N ALA A 198 6.04 -3.07 -3.60
CA ALA A 198 7.00 -2.55 -2.62
C ALA A 198 7.40 -1.10 -2.95
N ASP A 199 7.97 -0.89 -4.13
CA ASP A 199 8.38 0.44 -4.62
C ASP A 199 8.10 0.52 -6.12
N VAL A 200 7.26 1.46 -6.55
CA VAL A 200 6.94 1.67 -7.97
C VAL A 200 7.07 3.13 -8.36
N SER A 201 7.84 3.39 -9.41
CA SER A 201 8.00 4.71 -10.01
C SER A 201 7.69 4.65 -11.50
N ALA A 202 6.60 5.29 -11.92
CA ALA A 202 6.22 5.45 -13.32
C ALA A 202 6.28 6.95 -13.68
N GLY A 203 6.94 7.31 -14.78
CA GLY A 203 6.88 8.69 -15.28
C GLY A 203 5.51 9.08 -15.86
N GLY A 204 4.69 8.08 -16.21
CA GLY A 204 3.31 8.17 -16.69
C GLY A 204 2.30 7.60 -15.70
N ALA A 205 1.41 6.72 -16.13
CA ALA A 205 0.39 6.07 -15.31
C ALA A 205 0.90 4.78 -14.66
N LEU A 206 0.39 4.47 -13.46
CA LEU A 206 0.49 3.17 -12.81
C LEU A 206 -0.89 2.51 -12.81
N ASN A 207 -1.03 1.40 -13.54
CA ASN A 207 -2.26 0.61 -13.58
C ASN A 207 -1.95 -0.81 -13.08
N VAL A 208 -2.55 -1.21 -11.96
CA VAL A 208 -2.38 -2.56 -11.39
C VAL A 208 -3.73 -3.20 -11.15
N THR A 209 -3.92 -4.42 -11.64
CA THR A 209 -5.08 -5.26 -11.33
C THR A 209 -4.62 -6.59 -10.76
N ALA A 210 -5.07 -6.92 -9.55
CA ALA A 210 -4.97 -8.26 -8.97
C ALA A 210 -6.32 -8.98 -9.19
N ASN A 211 -6.34 -10.02 -10.02
CA ASN A 211 -7.58 -10.64 -10.52
C ASN A 211 -8.27 -11.52 -9.50
N ASN A 212 -7.54 -12.48 -8.95
CA ASN A 212 -7.99 -13.26 -7.82
C ASN A 212 -7.19 -12.75 -6.63
N GLY A 213 -7.80 -12.44 -5.51
CA GLY A 213 -6.99 -12.29 -4.31
C GLY A 213 -6.18 -13.58 -4.09
N LEU A 214 -4.92 -13.45 -3.67
CA LEU A 214 -3.94 -14.55 -3.51
C LEU A 214 -4.58 -15.79 -2.87
N ILE A 215 -4.59 -16.93 -3.56
CA ILE A 215 -5.12 -18.18 -2.99
C ILE A 215 -3.97 -18.97 -2.35
N ALA A 216 -3.75 -18.83 -1.02
CA ALA A 216 -3.38 -19.94 -0.12
C ALA A 216 -3.02 -19.56 1.34
N ASN A 217 -3.88 -19.99 2.28
CA ASN A 217 -3.51 -20.57 3.58
C ASN A 217 -2.89 -19.70 4.71
N ASP A 218 -3.06 -18.38 4.70
CA ASP A 218 -2.99 -17.55 5.91
C ASP A 218 -3.90 -16.31 5.72
N ALA A 219 -4.40 -15.72 6.80
CA ALA A 219 -5.53 -14.78 6.80
C ALA A 219 -5.30 -13.39 6.15
N ALA A 220 -4.26 -13.20 5.33
CA ALA A 220 -3.84 -11.92 4.73
C ALA A 220 -3.38 -12.06 3.26
N ILE A 221 -3.78 -13.15 2.62
CA ILE A 221 -3.25 -13.62 1.35
C ILE A 221 -4.49 -13.61 0.46
N GLY A 222 -4.63 -12.50 -0.28
CA GLY A 222 -5.84 -12.01 -0.93
C GLY A 222 -5.64 -10.60 -1.47
N ASP A 223 -4.72 -9.87 -0.84
CA ASP A 223 -4.73 -8.43 -0.88
C ASP A 223 -3.62 -7.86 -1.75
N MET A 224 -3.83 -6.62 -2.18
CA MET A 224 -2.81 -5.78 -2.77
C MET A 224 -2.14 -4.98 -1.65
N GLY A 225 -0.93 -5.38 -1.26
CA GLY A 225 -0.09 -4.62 -0.34
C GLY A 225 0.57 -3.45 -1.06
N VAL A 226 0.49 -2.25 -0.48
CA VAL A 226 1.02 -1.03 -1.11
C VAL A 226 2.09 -0.34 -0.25
N GLY A 227 3.27 -0.17 -0.83
CA GLY A 227 4.38 0.63 -0.30
C GLY A 227 4.47 2.01 -0.95
N THR A 228 5.66 2.41 -1.42
CA THR A 228 5.87 3.74 -2.01
C THR A 228 5.59 3.73 -3.50
N LEU A 229 4.55 4.45 -3.94
CA LEU A 229 4.12 4.50 -5.34
C LEU A 229 4.14 5.95 -5.84
N THR A 230 4.82 6.21 -6.95
CA THR A 230 4.87 7.52 -7.60
C THR A 230 4.51 7.40 -9.08
N ALA A 231 3.51 8.16 -9.51
CA ALA A 231 3.08 8.23 -10.90
C ALA A 231 2.36 9.55 -11.18
N THR A 232 2.01 9.82 -12.45
CA THR A 232 1.08 10.92 -12.79
C THR A 232 -0.35 10.58 -12.33
N THR A 233 -0.73 9.32 -12.51
CA THR A 233 -2.01 8.74 -12.06
C THR A 233 -1.75 7.34 -11.51
N ILE A 234 -2.45 6.97 -10.45
CA ILE A 234 -2.38 5.63 -9.84
C ILE A 234 -3.79 5.03 -9.89
N ASN A 235 -3.93 3.88 -10.54
CA ASN A 235 -5.15 3.09 -10.60
C ASN A 235 -4.86 1.68 -10.07
N LEU A 236 -5.38 1.38 -8.89
CA LEU A 236 -5.19 0.08 -8.23
C LEU A 236 -6.55 -0.62 -8.11
N ASN A 237 -6.61 -1.86 -8.56
CA ASN A 237 -7.79 -2.70 -8.45
C ASN A 237 -7.41 -4.06 -7.84
N ALA A 238 -7.87 -4.31 -6.62
CA ALA A 238 -7.68 -5.59 -5.93
C ALA A 238 -8.79 -6.62 -6.24
N SER A 239 -9.73 -6.28 -7.12
CA SER A 239 -10.91 -7.09 -7.44
C SER A 239 -11.65 -7.53 -6.17
N GLU A 240 -11.66 -8.82 -5.83
CA GLU A 240 -12.33 -9.33 -4.62
C GLU A 240 -11.48 -9.17 -3.33
N GLY A 241 -10.19 -8.85 -3.46
CA GLY A 241 -9.27 -8.64 -2.32
C GLY A 241 -9.44 -7.28 -1.64
N ALA A 242 -8.58 -7.00 -0.67
CA ALA A 242 -8.39 -5.68 -0.07
C ALA A 242 -7.16 -4.95 -0.64
N ILE A 243 -7.08 -3.65 -0.43
CA ILE A 243 -5.84 -2.86 -0.59
C ILE A 243 -5.33 -2.52 0.80
N VAL A 244 -4.13 -2.97 1.16
CA VAL A 244 -3.62 -2.90 2.54
C VAL A 244 -2.36 -2.06 2.65
N ASP A 245 -2.25 -1.31 3.75
CA ASP A 245 -1.11 -0.45 4.05
C ASP A 245 0.13 -1.31 4.35
N GLN A 246 1.19 -1.15 3.55
CA GLN A 246 2.50 -1.74 3.78
C GLN A 246 3.57 -0.65 3.86
N SER A 247 3.32 0.37 4.69
CA SER A 247 4.04 1.66 4.67
C SER A 247 3.75 2.48 3.41
N SER A 248 2.47 2.55 3.06
CA SER A 248 1.96 3.21 1.87
C SER A 248 2.36 4.67 1.81
N LEU A 249 2.72 5.12 0.60
CA LEU A 249 2.79 6.52 0.22
C LEU A 249 2.52 6.64 -1.28
N LEU A 250 1.27 6.94 -1.64
CA LEU A 250 0.83 7.07 -3.03
C LEU A 250 0.89 8.55 -3.43
N THR A 251 1.82 8.90 -4.32
CA THR A 251 2.01 10.27 -4.83
C THR A 251 1.63 10.33 -6.31
N ALA A 252 0.51 10.98 -6.60
CA ALA A 252 0.00 11.21 -7.96
C ALA A 252 -1.00 12.35 -8.02
N GLU A 253 -1.22 12.95 -9.19
CA GLU A 253 -2.28 13.96 -9.34
C GLU A 253 -3.66 13.35 -9.07
N SER A 254 -3.88 12.11 -9.51
CA SER A 254 -5.10 11.35 -9.27
C SER A 254 -4.80 9.95 -8.74
N VAL A 255 -5.54 9.53 -7.72
CA VAL A 255 -5.50 8.17 -7.17
C VAL A 255 -6.90 7.55 -7.24
N THR A 256 -6.99 6.40 -7.91
CA THR A 256 -8.19 5.58 -8.00
C THR A 256 -7.92 4.23 -7.34
N LEU A 257 -8.73 3.85 -6.35
CA LEU A 257 -8.61 2.58 -5.63
C LEU A 257 -9.93 1.80 -5.73
N ALA A 258 -9.84 0.53 -6.08
CA ALA A 258 -10.97 -0.39 -6.14
C ALA A 258 -10.64 -1.71 -5.43
N ALA A 259 -11.57 -2.19 -4.62
CA ALA A 259 -11.46 -3.44 -3.85
C ALA A 259 -12.88 -3.94 -3.49
N ALA A 260 -12.96 -5.11 -2.85
CA ALA A 260 -14.23 -5.62 -2.31
C ALA A 260 -14.17 -5.95 -0.80
N SER A 261 -12.96 -6.15 -0.28
CA SER A 261 -12.74 -6.60 1.11
C SER A 261 -12.06 -5.56 2.00
N GLY A 262 -11.99 -4.30 1.56
CA GLY A 262 -11.46 -3.17 2.32
C GLY A 262 -10.38 -2.39 1.57
N ILE A 263 -10.21 -1.13 1.95
CA ILE A 263 -9.14 -0.25 1.46
C ILE A 263 -8.55 0.45 2.68
N GLY A 264 -7.42 -0.06 3.15
CA GLY A 264 -6.91 0.19 4.49
C GLY A 264 -7.68 -0.60 5.56
N GLU A 265 -7.26 -0.44 6.80
CA GLU A 265 -7.94 -0.99 7.97
C GLU A 265 -8.56 0.12 8.81
N GLY A 266 -9.66 -0.16 9.52
CA GLY A 266 -10.23 0.81 10.45
C GLY A 266 -11.68 0.52 10.81
N SER A 267 -12.21 1.30 11.74
CA SER A 267 -13.60 1.21 12.16
C SER A 267 -14.14 2.54 12.71
N VAL A 268 -15.44 2.75 12.59
CA VAL A 268 -16.16 3.90 13.18
C VAL A 268 -17.35 3.38 13.97
N THR A 269 -17.24 3.41 15.29
CA THR A 269 -18.32 2.99 16.18
C THR A 269 -18.92 4.19 16.91
N HIS A 270 -20.23 4.14 17.12
CA HIS A 270 -20.95 5.11 17.94
C HIS A 270 -21.77 4.38 19.01
N ASP A 271 -21.48 4.67 20.27
CA ASP A 271 -22.18 4.13 21.44
C ASP A 271 -22.60 5.26 22.41
N ASP A 272 -23.08 4.88 23.60
CA ASP A 272 -23.48 5.82 24.65
C ASP A 272 -22.34 6.75 25.12
N ASN A 273 -21.08 6.41 24.83
CA ASN A 273 -19.89 7.19 25.19
C ASN A 273 -19.40 8.12 24.06
N GLY A 274 -20.02 8.08 22.87
CA GLY A 274 -19.70 8.96 21.75
C GLY A 274 -19.15 8.20 20.54
N PHE A 275 -18.29 8.84 19.76
CA PHE A 275 -17.63 8.21 18.62
C PHE A 275 -16.27 7.63 19.05
N LEU A 276 -16.00 6.41 18.62
CA LEU A 276 -14.67 5.80 18.61
C LEU A 276 -14.28 5.58 17.16
N VAL A 277 -13.14 6.14 16.76
CA VAL A 277 -12.58 6.01 15.42
C VAL A 277 -11.23 5.32 15.53
N GLU A 278 -11.09 4.17 14.89
CA GLU A 278 -9.85 3.42 14.77
C GLU A 278 -9.32 3.63 13.35
N SER A 279 -8.27 4.43 13.20
CA SER A 279 -7.71 4.81 11.89
C SER A 279 -6.31 4.26 11.61
N THR A 280 -5.85 3.26 12.38
CA THR A 280 -4.60 2.54 12.09
C THR A 280 -4.71 1.75 10.79
N GLY A 281 -3.64 1.70 9.99
CA GLY A 281 -3.65 0.98 8.70
C GLY A 281 -4.29 1.76 7.55
N ALA A 282 -4.35 3.10 7.64
CA ALA A 282 -4.83 3.95 6.56
C ALA A 282 -3.90 3.89 5.34
N ILE A 283 -4.47 3.93 4.13
CA ILE A 283 -3.69 4.16 2.91
C ILE A 283 -3.30 5.64 2.85
N ASN A 284 -2.00 5.93 2.84
CA ASN A 284 -1.51 7.31 2.80
C ASN A 284 -1.34 7.79 1.36
N THR A 285 -1.93 8.94 1.06
CA THR A 285 -1.92 9.55 -0.26
C THR A 285 -1.42 11.00 -0.21
N ASN A 286 -0.83 11.44 -1.33
CA ASN A 286 -0.59 12.83 -1.64
C ASN A 286 -1.17 13.07 -3.04
N THR A 287 -2.45 13.41 -3.09
CA THR A 287 -3.20 13.52 -4.33
C THR A 287 -4.16 14.70 -4.32
N SER A 288 -4.43 15.25 -5.51
CA SER A 288 -5.40 16.32 -5.68
C SER A 288 -6.80 15.80 -6.00
N THR A 289 -6.90 14.57 -6.54
CA THR A 289 -8.16 13.90 -6.87
C THR A 289 -8.14 12.47 -6.35
N LEU A 290 -9.18 12.10 -5.60
CA LEU A 290 -9.31 10.78 -4.99
C LEU A 290 -10.65 10.16 -5.37
N SER A 291 -10.58 8.93 -5.87
CA SER A 291 -11.74 8.07 -6.17
C SER A 291 -11.51 6.70 -5.55
N VAL A 292 -12.38 6.27 -4.65
CA VAL A 292 -12.23 5.04 -3.87
C VAL A 292 -13.57 4.32 -3.81
N ILE A 293 -13.57 3.06 -4.25
CA ILE A 293 -14.77 2.22 -4.26
C ILE A 293 -14.41 0.87 -3.66
N ASN A 294 -15.03 0.55 -2.52
CA ASN A 294 -14.94 -0.79 -1.92
C ASN A 294 -16.29 -1.49 -2.05
N VAL A 295 -16.45 -2.32 -3.09
CA VAL A 295 -17.63 -3.16 -3.33
C VAL A 295 -17.29 -4.44 -4.08
N SER A 296 -17.96 -5.52 -3.70
CA SER A 296 -18.04 -6.75 -4.50
C SER A 296 -19.20 -6.64 -5.50
N PHE A 297 -19.10 -7.35 -6.62
CA PHE A 297 -20.18 -7.46 -7.60
C PHE A 297 -20.64 -8.91 -7.74
N ASP A 298 -21.95 -9.14 -7.86
CA ASP A 298 -22.46 -10.46 -8.20
C ASP A 298 -22.22 -10.80 -9.69
N GLU A 299 -22.46 -12.05 -10.08
CA GLU A 299 -22.34 -12.49 -11.48
C GLU A 299 -23.23 -11.70 -12.46
N GLY A 300 -24.24 -10.97 -11.94
CA GLY A 300 -25.13 -10.10 -12.70
C GLY A 300 -24.65 -8.65 -12.80
N GLY A 301 -23.50 -8.30 -12.21
CA GLY A 301 -22.96 -6.95 -12.16
C GLY A 301 -23.67 -6.00 -11.21
N SER A 302 -24.51 -6.52 -10.31
CA SER A 302 -25.10 -5.75 -9.20
C SER A 302 -24.14 -5.76 -8.01
N ILE A 303 -24.20 -4.73 -7.16
CA ILE A 303 -23.38 -4.70 -5.94
C ILE A 303 -23.82 -5.85 -5.03
N ALA A 304 -22.86 -6.71 -4.68
CA ALA A 304 -23.05 -7.81 -3.76
C ALA A 304 -22.74 -7.32 -2.33
N THR A 305 -23.74 -6.74 -1.68
CA THR A 305 -23.61 -6.16 -0.34
C THR A 305 -23.23 -7.19 0.74
N GLU A 306 -23.59 -8.46 0.53
CA GLU A 306 -23.28 -9.56 1.46
C GLU A 306 -21.83 -10.07 1.34
N SER A 307 -21.15 -9.82 0.21
CA SER A 307 -19.73 -10.15 0.01
C SER A 307 -18.82 -8.92 0.13
N THR A 308 -19.39 -7.71 0.12
CA THR A 308 -18.63 -6.49 0.41
C THR A 308 -18.32 -6.44 1.90
N SER A 309 -17.05 -6.25 2.24
CA SER A 309 -16.61 -6.17 3.64
C SER A 309 -15.46 -5.19 3.81
N GLY A 310 -15.05 -4.94 5.06
CA GLY A 310 -13.97 -4.02 5.39
C GLY A 310 -14.38 -2.55 5.42
N ALA A 311 -13.43 -1.71 5.83
CA ALA A 311 -13.57 -0.26 5.86
C ALA A 311 -12.84 0.37 4.68
N VAL A 312 -13.16 1.64 4.41
CA VAL A 312 -12.30 2.51 3.63
C VAL A 312 -11.62 3.47 4.60
N ASN A 313 -10.31 3.41 4.74
CA ASN A 313 -9.52 4.30 5.60
C ASN A 313 -8.38 4.95 4.80
N ILE A 314 -8.50 6.25 4.55
CA ILE A 314 -7.55 7.02 3.75
C ILE A 314 -7.01 8.19 4.57
N ASN A 315 -5.69 8.41 4.49
CA ASN A 315 -5.04 9.61 4.99
C ASN A 315 -4.42 10.39 3.83
N ASN A 316 -4.97 11.55 3.50
CA ASN A 316 -4.48 12.39 2.42
C ASN A 316 -3.73 13.63 2.91
N SER A 317 -2.66 13.96 2.19
CA SER A 317 -1.93 15.21 2.37
C SER A 317 -2.29 16.24 1.30
N GLY A 318 -2.60 17.47 1.72
CA GLY A 318 -2.95 18.58 0.82
C GLY A 318 -4.44 18.75 0.54
N ASP A 319 -4.74 19.64 -0.43
CA ASP A 319 -6.11 19.86 -0.91
C ASP A 319 -6.54 18.67 -1.78
N VAL A 320 -7.76 18.19 -1.57
CA VAL A 320 -8.29 17.02 -2.29
C VAL A 320 -9.70 17.25 -2.80
N ILE A 321 -9.94 16.78 -4.02
CA ILE A 321 -11.24 16.61 -4.63
C ILE A 321 -11.63 15.14 -4.45
N ILE A 322 -12.78 14.90 -3.83
CA ILE A 322 -13.36 13.56 -3.70
C ILE A 322 -14.38 13.41 -4.81
N ASP A 323 -14.07 12.57 -5.79
CA ASP A 323 -15.01 12.21 -6.85
C ASP A 323 -15.92 11.08 -6.38
N ASP A 324 -15.33 10.04 -5.79
CA ASP A 324 -16.05 8.91 -5.23
C ASP A 324 -15.37 8.42 -3.95
N LEU A 325 -16.14 8.20 -2.89
CA LEU A 325 -15.70 7.53 -1.68
C LEU A 325 -16.84 6.64 -1.20
N ARG A 326 -16.86 5.42 -1.73
CA ARG A 326 -18.02 4.52 -1.66
C ARG A 326 -17.65 3.22 -0.96
N ASN A 327 -18.43 2.84 0.03
CA ASN A 327 -18.30 1.58 0.76
C ASN A 327 -19.69 1.07 1.19
N TYR A 328 -19.83 -0.25 1.36
CA TYR A 328 -20.94 -0.83 2.13
C TYR A 328 -20.44 -1.16 3.55
N GLY A 329 -20.09 -0.12 4.30
CA GLY A 329 -19.34 -0.22 5.55
C GLY A 329 -18.71 1.11 5.92
N ASP A 330 -17.86 1.11 6.95
CA ASP A 330 -17.30 2.35 7.49
C ASP A 330 -16.36 3.06 6.50
N ILE A 331 -16.34 4.40 6.59
CA ILE A 331 -15.46 5.27 5.82
C ILE A 331 -14.76 6.24 6.76
N ILE A 332 -13.44 6.27 6.72
CA ILE A 332 -12.57 7.19 7.45
C ILE A 332 -11.74 7.95 6.42
N LEU A 333 -11.81 9.27 6.47
CA LEU A 333 -10.98 10.16 5.67
C LEU A 333 -10.29 11.16 6.60
N GLU A 334 -8.99 10.99 6.76
CA GLU A 334 -8.11 11.99 7.34
C GLU A 334 -7.54 12.88 6.23
N ASN A 335 -7.57 14.20 6.40
CA ASN A 335 -6.98 15.12 5.41
C ASN A 335 -6.31 16.32 6.07
N SER A 336 -5.19 16.77 5.49
CA SER A 336 -4.45 17.96 5.99
C SER A 336 -4.68 19.24 5.18
N GLY A 337 -5.53 19.23 4.14
CA GLY A 337 -5.95 20.42 3.38
C GLY A 337 -7.47 20.54 3.23
N ASN A 338 -7.91 21.35 2.26
CA ASN A 338 -9.32 21.52 1.95
C ASN A 338 -9.88 20.26 1.26
N ILE A 339 -11.14 19.93 1.57
CA ILE A 339 -11.87 18.84 0.93
C ILE A 339 -12.95 19.46 0.05
N THR A 340 -12.97 19.07 -1.23
CA THR A 340 -14.04 19.41 -2.16
C THR A 340 -14.77 18.14 -2.57
N LEU A 341 -16.05 18.04 -2.24
CA LEU A 341 -16.91 16.93 -2.64
C LEU A 341 -17.47 17.20 -4.04
N THR A 342 -17.17 16.32 -4.99
CA THR A 342 -17.81 16.33 -6.31
C THR A 342 -19.04 15.45 -6.27
N VAL A 343 -20.18 15.94 -6.76
CA VAL A 343 -21.39 15.13 -6.85
C VAL A 343 -21.70 14.85 -8.31
N THR A 344 -21.58 13.58 -8.67
CA THR A 344 -21.79 13.02 -10.01
C THR A 344 -23.01 12.09 -9.98
N GLU A 345 -23.91 12.26 -10.95
CA GLU A 345 -24.95 11.26 -11.30
C GLU A 345 -25.99 10.86 -10.24
N ASN A 346 -26.43 11.75 -9.35
CA ASN A 346 -27.40 11.44 -8.27
C ASN A 346 -26.87 10.55 -7.15
N VAL A 347 -25.55 10.36 -7.06
CA VAL A 347 -24.88 9.63 -5.98
C VAL A 347 -23.97 10.62 -5.25
N GLY A 348 -24.07 10.68 -3.91
CA GLY A 348 -23.21 11.54 -3.11
C GLY A 348 -21.73 11.17 -3.24
N ALA A 349 -20.86 12.15 -3.10
CA ALA A 349 -19.40 11.98 -3.11
C ALA A 349 -18.95 10.93 -2.08
N ILE A 350 -19.61 10.88 -0.92
CA ILE A 350 -19.31 9.92 0.14
C ILE A 350 -20.55 9.09 0.45
N ASN A 351 -20.43 7.77 0.38
CA ASN A 351 -21.54 6.85 0.62
C ASN A 351 -21.08 5.59 1.35
N ALA A 352 -21.39 5.50 2.64
CA ALA A 352 -21.10 4.35 3.52
C ALA A 352 -22.23 3.28 3.53
N HIS A 353 -23.21 3.41 2.63
CA HIS A 353 -24.28 2.43 2.41
C HIS A 353 -24.43 2.15 0.90
N TYR A 354 -23.31 2.13 0.18
CA TYR A 354 -23.33 2.06 -1.27
C TYR A 354 -23.83 0.69 -1.75
N GLY A 355 -24.90 0.67 -2.55
CA GLY A 355 -25.63 -0.55 -2.93
C GLY A 355 -26.88 -0.83 -2.09
N GLY A 356 -27.04 -0.18 -0.94
CA GLY A 356 -28.25 -0.25 -0.12
C GLY A 356 -29.30 0.82 -0.47
N GLU A 357 -30.51 0.68 0.10
CA GLU A 357 -31.63 1.58 -0.18
C GLU A 357 -31.64 2.76 0.81
N ILE A 358 -31.88 3.98 0.33
CA ILE A 358 -31.91 5.20 1.17
C ILE A 358 -33.06 5.22 2.19
N THR A 359 -34.03 4.30 2.04
CA THR A 359 -35.17 4.12 2.94
C THR A 359 -34.90 3.12 4.05
N ASP A 360 -33.72 2.48 4.05
CA ASP A 360 -33.36 1.52 5.08
C ASP A 360 -33.33 2.18 6.46
N ALA A 361 -33.83 1.44 7.45
CA ALA A 361 -33.94 1.92 8.83
C ALA A 361 -32.57 2.05 9.52
N SER A 362 -31.58 1.30 9.03
CA SER A 362 -30.18 1.35 9.42
C SER A 362 -29.34 1.27 8.15
N TYR A 363 -28.31 2.07 8.07
CA TYR A 363 -27.30 1.99 7.03
C TYR A 363 -26.13 1.11 7.49
N ALA A 364 -25.36 0.61 6.53
CA ALA A 364 -24.30 -0.36 6.74
C ALA A 364 -23.11 0.23 7.49
N GLY A 365 -22.74 1.47 7.20
CA GLY A 365 -21.52 2.09 7.71
C GLY A 365 -21.67 3.51 8.22
N SER A 366 -20.71 3.90 9.05
CA SER A 366 -20.53 5.25 9.56
C SER A 366 -19.39 5.97 8.84
N VAL A 367 -19.40 7.31 8.88
CA VAL A 367 -18.39 8.15 8.24
C VAL A 367 -17.67 8.99 9.29
N ALA A 368 -16.34 8.97 9.26
CA ALA A 368 -15.48 9.87 10.01
C ALA A 368 -14.66 10.76 9.06
N LEU A 369 -14.89 12.06 9.11
CA LEU A 369 -14.11 13.06 8.37
C LEU A 369 -13.24 13.83 9.37
N LEU A 370 -11.94 13.56 9.36
CA LEU A 370 -10.98 14.13 10.29
C LEU A 370 -10.09 15.12 9.53
N ASN A 371 -10.37 16.41 9.65
CA ASN A 371 -9.60 17.44 8.96
C ASN A 371 -8.77 18.27 9.95
N GLY A 372 -7.70 18.89 9.49
CA GLY A 372 -6.99 19.92 10.23
C GLY A 372 -7.86 21.16 10.47
N GLY A 373 -7.89 21.66 11.71
CA GLY A 373 -8.80 22.73 12.19
C GLY A 373 -8.88 24.03 11.35
N THR A 374 -7.91 24.30 10.48
CA THR A 374 -7.88 25.48 9.60
C THR A 374 -8.53 25.28 8.24
N ASN A 375 -8.85 24.04 7.89
CA ASN A 375 -9.26 23.68 6.53
C ASN A 375 -10.78 23.59 6.40
N SER A 376 -11.27 23.71 5.18
CA SER A 376 -12.72 23.68 4.91
C SER A 376 -13.13 22.42 4.15
N LEU A 377 -14.39 22.05 4.32
CA LEU A 377 -15.09 21.11 3.46
C LEU A 377 -16.16 21.85 2.68
N SER A 378 -16.18 21.65 1.36
CA SER A 378 -17.16 22.23 0.45
C SER A 378 -17.68 21.20 -0.54
N THR A 379 -18.81 21.49 -1.20
CA THR A 379 -19.41 20.64 -2.23
C THR A 379 -19.61 21.44 -3.52
N THR A 380 -19.45 20.78 -4.67
CA THR A 380 -19.81 21.32 -5.99
C THR A 380 -21.27 21.06 -6.34
N GLY A 381 -21.94 20.18 -5.60
CA GLY A 381 -23.32 19.78 -5.81
C GLY A 381 -24.29 20.96 -5.84
N ILE A 382 -25.24 20.91 -6.78
CA ILE A 382 -26.30 21.92 -6.94
C ILE A 382 -27.67 21.27 -6.81
N GLY A 383 -28.60 21.96 -6.13
CA GLY A 383 -29.95 21.45 -5.90
C GLY A 383 -30.08 20.58 -4.64
N TYR A 384 -31.25 19.98 -4.44
CA TYR A 384 -31.65 19.30 -3.18
C TYR A 384 -32.19 17.88 -3.39
N ASN A 385 -31.85 17.25 -4.52
CA ASN A 385 -32.41 15.94 -4.89
C ASN A 385 -31.55 14.75 -4.44
N GLU A 386 -30.37 15.02 -3.88
CA GLU A 386 -29.37 14.02 -3.48
C GLU A 386 -28.63 14.52 -2.23
N ALA A 387 -28.03 13.60 -1.49
CA ALA A 387 -27.11 13.92 -0.40
C ALA A 387 -25.67 13.93 -0.93
N ASP A 388 -24.81 14.80 -0.40
CA ASP A 388 -23.37 14.76 -0.63
C ASP A 388 -22.71 13.63 0.18
N ILE A 389 -23.24 13.37 1.39
CA ILE A 389 -22.76 12.36 2.32
C ILE A 389 -23.94 11.50 2.80
N LEU A 390 -23.80 10.18 2.70
CA LEU A 390 -24.76 9.18 3.17
C LEU A 390 -24.10 8.22 4.18
N ALA A 391 -24.65 8.13 5.40
CA ALA A 391 -24.04 7.36 6.50
C ALA A 391 -25.05 7.00 7.62
N GLU A 392 -24.77 5.95 8.40
CA GLU A 392 -25.53 5.65 9.62
C GLU A 392 -25.25 6.69 10.70
N ASN A 393 -23.96 6.87 11.01
CA ASN A 393 -23.44 7.93 11.87
C ASN A 393 -22.41 8.76 11.10
N LEU A 394 -22.33 10.06 11.40
CA LEU A 394 -21.35 10.96 10.80
C LEU A 394 -20.67 11.80 11.88
N ILE A 395 -19.34 11.73 11.94
CA ILE A 395 -18.51 12.67 12.69
C ILE A 395 -17.66 13.49 11.73
N VAL A 396 -17.74 14.81 11.85
CA VAL A 396 -16.85 15.75 11.16
C VAL A 396 -16.05 16.48 12.21
N ASN A 397 -14.75 16.20 12.27
CA ASN A 397 -13.86 16.78 13.25
C ASN A 397 -13.01 17.90 12.61
N SER A 398 -12.95 19.03 13.32
CA SER A 398 -11.95 20.08 13.13
C SER A 398 -11.93 20.69 11.72
N VAL A 399 -13.04 21.32 11.31
CA VAL A 399 -13.07 22.13 10.08
C VAL A 399 -13.32 23.62 10.38
N ALA A 400 -12.65 24.51 9.65
CA ALA A 400 -12.96 25.94 9.70
C ALA A 400 -14.38 26.19 9.19
N ARG A 401 -14.75 25.54 8.08
CA ARG A 401 -16.06 25.68 7.46
C ARG A 401 -16.54 24.34 6.89
N PHE A 402 -17.77 23.97 7.22
CA PHE A 402 -18.48 22.82 6.66
C PHE A 402 -19.66 23.30 5.81
N GLY A 403 -19.44 23.41 4.49
CA GLY A 403 -20.41 24.00 3.56
C GLY A 403 -20.47 25.53 3.62
N ASP A 404 -21.13 26.15 2.65
CA ASP A 404 -21.37 27.60 2.58
C ASP A 404 -22.87 27.90 2.75
N GLN A 405 -23.27 29.08 3.23
CA GLN A 405 -24.69 29.46 3.27
C GLN A 405 -25.34 29.43 1.88
N ALA A 406 -24.59 29.78 0.84
CA ALA A 406 -25.06 29.70 -0.54
C ALA A 406 -25.11 28.25 -1.06
N ARG A 407 -24.34 27.33 -0.45
CA ARG A 407 -24.18 25.93 -0.85
C ARG A 407 -23.96 25.05 0.40
N PRO A 408 -25.03 24.74 1.14
CA PRO A 408 -24.91 23.91 2.33
C PRO A 408 -24.53 22.49 1.92
N THR A 409 -23.74 21.81 2.75
CA THR A 409 -23.47 20.38 2.59
C THR A 409 -24.75 19.60 2.90
N ARG A 410 -25.16 18.75 1.96
CA ARG A 410 -26.38 17.97 1.97
C ARG A 410 -26.09 16.62 2.60
N LEU A 411 -26.78 16.30 3.70
CA LEU A 411 -26.53 15.10 4.48
C LEU A 411 -27.76 14.21 4.51
N ARG A 412 -27.55 12.92 4.33
CA ARG A 412 -28.51 11.87 4.69
C ARG A 412 -27.84 10.99 5.75
N VAL A 413 -28.09 11.33 7.02
CA VAL A 413 -27.57 10.59 8.17
C VAL A 413 -28.76 10.06 8.98
N ASN A 414 -28.76 8.77 9.31
CA ASN A 414 -29.87 8.12 10.00
C ASN A 414 -29.87 8.43 11.50
N ASN A 415 -28.75 8.14 12.18
CA ASN A 415 -28.72 8.10 13.64
C ASN A 415 -28.05 9.34 14.24
N GLN A 416 -26.72 9.37 14.31
CA GLN A 416 -25.97 10.45 14.98
C GLN A 416 -25.20 11.31 13.98
N PHE A 417 -25.33 12.63 14.09
CA PHE A 417 -24.46 13.59 13.40
C PHE A 417 -23.72 14.48 14.41
N THR A 418 -22.39 14.44 14.40
CA THR A 418 -21.53 15.29 15.21
C THR A 418 -20.67 16.21 14.34
N LEU A 419 -20.75 17.53 14.58
CA LEU A 419 -20.01 18.54 13.83
C LEU A 419 -19.14 19.41 14.75
N PHE A 420 -17.83 19.33 14.55
CA PHE A 420 -16.84 20.23 15.13
C PHE A 420 -16.35 21.23 14.09
N ALA A 421 -17.00 22.40 14.02
CA ALA A 421 -16.67 23.42 13.04
C ALA A 421 -16.81 24.85 13.58
N SER A 422 -16.02 25.78 13.04
CA SER A 422 -16.23 27.21 13.33
C SER A 422 -17.48 27.76 12.64
N GLN A 423 -17.78 27.28 11.44
CA GLN A 423 -18.99 27.59 10.67
C GLN A 423 -19.53 26.34 10.00
N GLY A 424 -20.84 26.15 10.02
CA GLY A 424 -21.50 25.03 9.37
C GLY A 424 -22.77 25.46 8.66
N ALA A 425 -22.93 25.05 7.40
CA ALA A 425 -24.15 25.18 6.62
C ALA A 425 -24.55 23.78 6.15
N VAL A 426 -25.61 23.24 6.75
CA VAL A 426 -26.05 21.86 6.55
C VAL A 426 -27.49 21.84 6.03
N PHE A 427 -27.76 21.00 5.05
CA PHE A 427 -29.10 20.68 4.58
C PHE A 427 -29.37 19.18 4.82
N TYR A 428 -30.49 18.86 5.47
CA TYR A 428 -30.85 17.46 5.73
C TYR A 428 -31.73 16.92 4.61
N PHE A 429 -31.21 15.95 3.86
CA PHE A 429 -31.94 15.21 2.84
C PHE A 429 -32.63 14.00 3.47
N GLY A 430 -33.91 13.75 3.13
CA GLY A 430 -34.68 12.60 3.64
C GLY A 430 -35.14 12.69 5.10
N GLY A 431 -34.56 13.58 5.91
CA GLY A 431 -34.95 13.80 7.31
C GLY A 431 -33.76 14.27 8.15
N ARG A 432 -34.04 14.89 9.30
CA ARG A 432 -32.99 15.23 10.27
C ARG A 432 -32.53 13.94 10.98
N PRO A 433 -31.23 13.78 11.28
CA PRO A 433 -30.73 12.65 12.08
C PRO A 433 -31.42 12.56 13.44
N ASN A 434 -31.51 11.36 14.01
CA ASN A 434 -32.11 11.13 15.33
C ASN A 434 -31.47 12.02 16.41
N SER A 435 -30.16 12.18 16.35
CA SER A 435 -29.40 13.02 17.26
C SER A 435 -28.37 13.86 16.51
N VAL A 436 -28.22 15.11 16.95
CA VAL A 436 -27.30 16.08 16.37
C VAL A 436 -26.53 16.77 17.50
N THR A 437 -25.21 16.71 17.43
CA THR A 437 -24.29 17.36 18.38
C THR A 437 -23.39 18.33 17.62
N THR A 438 -23.38 19.60 18.01
CA THR A 438 -22.51 20.62 17.42
C THR A 438 -21.54 21.19 18.45
N SER A 439 -20.50 21.90 17.99
CA SER A 439 -19.61 22.66 18.88
C SER A 439 -20.36 23.62 19.82
N ALA A 440 -21.51 24.16 19.40
CA ALA A 440 -22.33 25.03 20.24
C ALA A 440 -22.98 24.29 21.41
N ASP A 441 -23.43 23.05 21.19
CA ASP A 441 -24.07 22.21 22.21
C ASP A 441 -23.06 21.80 23.29
N LEU A 442 -21.82 21.49 22.89
CA LEU A 442 -20.74 21.15 23.82
C LEU A 442 -20.26 22.35 24.64
N ALA A 443 -20.21 23.55 24.02
CA ALA A 443 -19.92 24.77 24.76
C ALA A 443 -20.97 25.04 25.85
N LEU A 444 -22.24 24.73 25.58
CA LEU A 444 -23.32 24.87 26.54
C LEU A 444 -23.22 23.84 27.68
N LEU A 445 -22.79 22.60 27.40
CA LEU A 445 -22.59 21.56 28.41
C LEU A 445 -21.50 21.95 29.43
N VAL A 446 -20.40 22.58 28.97
CA VAL A 446 -19.35 23.12 29.84
C VAL A 446 -19.92 24.23 30.75
N ILE A 447 -20.71 25.15 30.20
CA ILE A 447 -21.36 26.23 30.98
C ILE A 447 -22.36 25.66 31.98
N GLN A 448 -23.13 24.63 31.60
CA GLN A 448 -24.07 23.95 32.51
C GLN A 448 -23.35 23.25 33.66
N GLY A 449 -22.20 22.62 33.41
CA GLY A 449 -21.31 22.08 34.45
C GLY A 449 -20.87 23.13 35.48
N PHE A 450 -20.60 24.36 35.06
CA PHE A 450 -20.32 25.47 35.99
C PHE A 450 -21.57 25.98 36.73
N SER A 451 -22.74 26.00 36.09
CA SER A 451 -24.00 26.38 36.75
C SER A 451 -24.53 25.35 37.75
N GLY A 452 -24.15 24.07 37.59
CA GLY A 452 -24.41 23.01 38.57
C GLY A 452 -23.59 23.17 39.85
N LEU A 453 -22.41 23.79 39.76
CA LEU A 453 -21.55 24.11 40.91
C LEU A 453 -21.96 25.40 41.63
N SER A 454 -22.65 26.33 40.97
CA SER A 454 -23.12 27.58 41.61
C SER A 454 -24.25 27.35 42.63
N SER A 455 -24.84 26.15 42.67
CA SER A 455 -25.90 25.78 43.62
C SER A 455 -25.38 25.01 44.85
N GLN A 456 -24.11 24.60 44.88
CA GLN A 456 -23.51 23.86 46.01
C GLN A 456 -22.45 24.62 46.81
N GLN A 457 -22.21 25.91 46.53
CA GLN A 457 -21.36 26.76 47.37
C GLN A 457 -21.95 28.16 47.56
N LEU A 458 -23.20 28.23 48.03
CA LEU A 458 -23.54 29.24 49.02
C LEU A 458 -23.39 28.57 50.39
N ILE A 459 -22.15 28.50 50.86
CA ILE A 459 -21.91 28.40 52.30
C ILE A 459 -22.56 29.66 52.88
N ASN A 460 -23.64 29.44 53.63
CA ASN A 460 -24.15 30.43 54.55
C ASN A 460 -22.98 30.73 55.50
N ILE A 461 -22.31 31.87 55.30
CA ILE A 461 -21.33 32.34 56.27
C ILE A 461 -22.17 32.64 57.52
N GLU A 462 -22.10 31.74 58.50
CA GLU A 462 -22.65 31.98 59.82
C GLU A 462 -22.16 33.35 60.30
N THR A 463 -23.06 34.10 60.93
CA THR A 463 -22.71 35.41 61.47
C THR A 463 -21.51 35.26 62.40
N LEU A 464 -20.54 36.17 62.26
CA LEU A 464 -19.26 36.27 62.98
C LEU A 464 -19.31 36.17 64.53
N SER A 465 -20.47 35.91 65.13
CA SER A 465 -20.67 35.68 66.55
C SER A 465 -20.36 34.26 67.01
N GLU A 466 -20.23 33.28 66.11
CA GLU A 466 -20.04 31.85 66.45
C GLU A 466 -18.66 31.29 66.07
N ILE A 467 -17.70 32.16 65.71
CA ILE A 467 -16.30 31.74 65.57
C ILE A 467 -15.64 31.76 66.95
N ASP A 468 -15.28 30.58 67.45
CA ASP A 468 -14.48 30.40 68.67
C ASP A 468 -13.10 31.12 68.51
N PRO A 469 -12.76 32.12 69.33
CA PRO A 469 -11.51 32.89 69.18
C PRO A 469 -10.23 32.08 69.43
N ALA A 470 -10.31 30.81 69.80
CA ALA A 470 -9.15 30.03 70.22
C ALA A 470 -8.21 29.53 69.10
N ILE A 471 -8.53 29.73 67.81
CA ILE A 471 -7.72 29.21 66.70
C ILE A 471 -6.69 30.20 66.14
N PHE A 472 -6.68 31.46 66.59
CA PHE A 472 -5.61 32.42 66.23
C PHE A 472 -4.60 32.59 67.37
N THR A 473 -3.86 31.53 67.68
CA THR A 473 -2.56 31.71 68.34
C THR A 473 -1.57 32.29 67.33
N GLU A 474 -0.97 33.42 67.70
CA GLU A 474 0.07 34.13 66.94
C GLU A 474 1.11 33.16 66.36
N VAL A 475 1.15 33.02 65.04
CA VAL A 475 2.33 32.48 64.35
C VAL A 475 3.41 33.54 64.44
N ARG A 476 4.20 33.49 65.52
CA ARG A 476 5.42 34.29 65.65
C ARG A 476 6.46 33.71 64.70
N ASN A 477 6.78 34.49 63.68
CA ASN A 477 7.87 34.23 62.76
C ASN A 477 9.19 34.42 63.54
N TYR A 478 9.83 33.33 63.95
CA TYR A 478 11.17 33.36 64.55
C TYR A 478 12.20 33.37 63.42
N ASN A 479 12.63 34.57 63.04
CA ASN A 479 13.92 34.76 62.38
C ASN A 479 14.98 34.87 63.48
N HIS A 480 15.89 33.90 63.56
CA HIS A 480 17.11 34.04 64.34
C HIS A 480 18.26 33.38 63.58
N ASP A 481 19.23 34.21 63.21
CA ASP A 481 20.52 33.82 62.63
C ASP A 481 21.23 32.75 63.47
N ASP A 482 21.76 31.74 62.78
CA ASP A 482 22.86 30.84 63.15
C ASP A 482 22.67 29.78 64.26
N VAL A 483 21.47 29.20 64.42
CA VAL A 483 21.34 27.87 65.06
C VAL A 483 20.35 26.99 64.30
N ALA A 484 20.84 25.92 63.67
CA ALA A 484 19.99 24.95 62.98
C ALA A 484 19.14 24.14 63.98
N ILE A 485 17.82 24.26 63.87
CA ILE A 485 16.88 23.40 64.61
C ILE A 485 16.64 22.14 63.79
N LEU A 486 16.98 21.00 64.39
CA LEU A 486 16.86 19.68 63.78
C LEU A 486 15.38 19.26 63.74
N LEU A 487 14.82 19.05 62.53
CA LEU A 487 13.40 18.73 62.32
C LEU A 487 12.98 17.39 62.96
N PRO A 488 11.68 17.15 63.22
CA PRO A 488 11.15 15.84 63.63
C PRO A 488 11.53 14.71 62.65
N ALA A 489 11.72 13.48 63.14
CA ALA A 489 12.33 12.38 62.38
C ALA A 489 11.55 11.96 61.12
N ASP A 490 10.23 12.11 61.14
CA ASP A 490 9.29 11.87 60.03
C ASP A 490 9.36 12.94 58.93
N GLN A 491 10.03 14.06 59.18
CA GLN A 491 10.21 15.15 58.23
C GLN A 491 11.67 15.35 57.81
N ARG A 492 12.55 14.39 58.16
CA ARG A 492 13.92 14.34 57.66
C ARG A 492 13.98 13.43 56.43
N TYR A 493 14.42 13.95 55.30
CA TYR A 493 14.80 13.14 54.14
C TYR A 493 16.04 12.31 54.51
N GLY A 494 15.85 11.02 54.84
CA GLY A 494 16.96 10.07 55.04
C GLY A 494 16.87 9.09 56.21
N TYR A 495 15.70 8.81 56.76
CA TYR A 495 15.55 7.65 57.67
C TYR A 495 15.28 6.37 56.87
N ASP A 496 16.35 5.85 56.28
CA ASP A 496 16.52 4.43 56.05
C ASP A 496 17.35 3.87 57.21
N SER A 497 16.72 3.03 58.03
CA SER A 497 17.34 2.19 59.06
C SER A 497 16.28 1.17 59.44
N GLY A 498 16.26 0.01 58.81
CA GLY A 498 17.04 -1.16 59.26
C GLY A 498 16.11 -2.00 60.14
N ASP A 499 15.98 -3.31 60.04
CA ASP A 499 16.71 -4.38 59.39
C ASP A 499 15.69 -5.53 59.25
N GLU A 500 15.90 -6.47 58.34
CA GLU A 500 15.81 -7.89 58.71
C GLU A 500 16.42 -8.77 57.61
N GLU A 501 17.28 -9.66 58.10
CA GLU A 501 18.11 -10.64 57.40
C GLU A 501 17.26 -11.64 56.60
N GLU A 502 17.77 -12.16 55.48
CA GLU A 502 18.02 -13.60 55.34
C GLU A 502 18.75 -13.96 54.04
N GLU A 503 19.62 -14.96 54.21
CA GLU A 503 20.53 -15.60 53.26
C GLU A 503 19.80 -16.29 52.10
N ASN A 504 20.41 -16.34 50.89
CA ASN A 504 20.97 -17.60 50.41
C ASN A 504 21.67 -17.52 49.04
N GLU A 505 22.61 -18.48 48.93
CA GLU A 505 23.64 -18.74 47.95
C GLU A 505 23.21 -19.09 46.50
N ASN A 506 24.26 -19.16 45.66
CA ASN A 506 24.47 -19.94 44.43
C ASN A 506 24.02 -19.29 43.10
N LYS A 507 24.72 -19.44 41.98
CA LYS A 507 26.09 -19.84 41.58
C LYS A 507 26.16 -19.64 40.06
N ASP A 508 27.35 -19.32 39.56
CA ASP A 508 27.98 -19.71 38.28
C ASP A 508 27.17 -19.72 36.96
N GLY A 509 27.76 -19.10 35.93
CA GLY A 509 27.47 -19.43 34.52
C GLY A 509 27.62 -18.27 33.56
#